data_AF-A0A1W2H844-F1
#
_entry.id   AF-A0A1W2H844-F1
#
_cell.length_a   1.000
_cell.length_b   1.000
_cell.length_c   1.000
_cell.angle_alpha   90.00
_cell.angle_beta   90.00
_cell.angle_gamma   90.00
#
_symmetry.space_group_name_H-M   'P 1'
#
loop_
_entity.id
_entity.type
_entity.pdbx_description
1 polymer ?
#
loop_
_entity_poly.entity_id
_entity_poly.type
_entity_poly.pdbx_seq_one_letter_code
_entity_poly.pdbx_strand_id
1 'polypeptide(L)'
;MSLDISKITPVSFMTLILIFFASVAPGILFLFIYDPGIVFELETIKLLVLCFAITAPFWLVNSTVYLILETKFSKGEETGSDPNLLHICSMAGSFWTMPAVYLPSLIALFFELDLKFAVLGMILIEFVTLFLIWQLEHRLRPKKT
;
A
#
# COMPACT_ATOMS: atom_id res chain seq x y z
N MET A 1 -30.72 4.15 -4.58
CA MET A 1 -30.05 2.84 -4.54
C MET A 1 -29.91 2.48 -3.06
N SER A 2 -30.79 1.62 -2.52
CA SER A 2 -30.72 1.21 -1.12
C SER A 2 -29.62 0.17 -0.96
N LEU A 3 -28.61 0.48 -0.15
CA LEU A 3 -27.53 -0.44 0.19
C LEU A 3 -28.11 -1.55 1.09
N ASP A 4 -28.15 -2.77 0.57
CA ASP A 4 -28.67 -3.93 1.30
C ASP A 4 -27.57 -4.49 2.21
N ILE A 5 -27.56 -4.01 3.46
CA ILE A 5 -26.57 -4.34 4.49
C ILE A 5 -26.57 -5.86 4.80
N SER A 6 -27.69 -6.55 4.55
CA SER A 6 -27.81 -8.00 4.78
C SER A 6 -26.91 -8.86 3.89
N LYS A 7 -26.39 -8.29 2.79
CA LYS A 7 -25.48 -8.96 1.87
C LYS A 7 -24.00 -8.86 2.27
N ILE A 8 -23.67 -8.10 3.31
CA ILE A 8 -22.29 -7.98 3.78
C ILE A 8 -21.94 -9.23 4.57
N THR A 9 -21.07 -10.06 4.00
CA THR A 9 -20.56 -11.24 4.70
C THR A 9 -19.68 -10.83 5.89
N PRO A 10 -19.59 -11.64 6.96
CA PRO A 10 -18.69 -11.36 8.09
C PRO A 10 -17.23 -11.19 7.65
N VAL A 11 -16.81 -11.92 6.61
CA VAL A 11 -15.47 -11.81 6.01
C VAL A 11 -15.27 -10.42 5.40
N SER A 12 -16.22 -9.94 4.59
CA SER A 12 -16.15 -8.60 4.00
C SER A 12 -16.08 -7.51 5.07
N PHE A 13 -16.84 -7.64 6.16
CA PHE A 13 -16.81 -6.70 7.27
C PHE A 13 -15.45 -6.71 7.99
N MET A 14 -14.90 -7.90 8.26
CA MET A 14 -13.58 -8.04 8.87
C MET A 14 -12.47 -7.46 7.99
N THR A 15 -12.56 -7.66 6.66
CA THR A 15 -11.63 -7.07 5.70
C THR A 15 -11.68 -5.54 5.73
N LEU A 16 -12.88 -4.93 5.82
CA LEU A 16 -13.01 -3.47 5.93
C LEU A 16 -12.33 -2.94 7.20
N ILE A 17 -12.51 -3.63 8.34
CA ILE A 17 -11.85 -3.28 9.60
C ILE A 17 -10.33 -3.38 9.45
N LEU A 18 -9.83 -4.47 8.87
CA LEU A 18 -8.40 -4.67 8.66
C LEU A 18 -7.80 -3.60 7.75
N ILE A 19 -8.48 -3.24 6.66
CA ILE A 19 -8.05 -2.16 5.77
C ILE A 19 -8.03 -0.81 6.51
N PHE A 20 -9.05 -0.54 7.33
CA PHE A 20 -9.10 0.67 8.14
C PHE A 20 -7.88 0.76 9.07
N PHE A 21 -7.59 -0.28 9.85
CA PHE A 21 -6.42 -0.29 10.72
C PHE A 21 -5.10 -0.24 9.96
N ALA A 22 -5.00 -0.97 8.84
CA ALA A 22 -3.81 -0.99 7.99
C ALA A 22 -3.53 0.34 7.29
N SER A 23 -4.51 1.25 7.22
CA SER A 23 -4.34 2.59 6.63
C SER A 23 -4.20 3.66 7.72
N VAL A 24 -5.06 3.61 8.74
CA VAL A 24 -5.13 4.66 9.77
C VAL A 24 -3.97 4.56 10.76
N ALA A 25 -3.66 3.37 11.28
CA ALA A 25 -2.60 3.21 12.28
C ALA A 25 -1.22 3.66 11.77
N PRO A 26 -0.75 3.25 10.58
CA PRO A 26 0.52 3.74 10.05
C PRO A 26 0.50 5.25 9.75
N GLY A 27 -0.63 5.80 9.29
CA GLY A 27 -0.78 7.23 9.06
C GLY A 27 -0.67 8.04 10.36
N ILE A 28 -1.32 7.58 11.44
CA ILE A 28 -1.22 8.20 12.77
C ILE A 28 0.21 8.14 13.28
N LEU A 29 0.87 6.97 13.17
CA LEU A 29 2.25 6.82 13.62
C LEU A 29 3.20 7.76 12.87
N PHE A 30 3.05 7.86 11.55
CA PHE A 30 3.84 8.77 10.73
C PHE A 30 3.64 10.22 11.19
N LEU A 31 2.40 10.69 11.28
CA LEU A 31 2.11 12.05 11.73
C LEU A 31 2.63 12.32 13.14
N PHE A 32 2.48 11.35 14.05
CA PHE A 32 2.93 11.50 15.44
C PHE A 32 4.46 11.69 15.55
N ILE A 33 5.23 10.99 14.71
CA ILE A 33 6.70 11.11 14.70
C ILE A 33 7.15 12.48 14.19
N TYR A 34 6.48 13.01 13.17
CA TYR A 34 6.90 14.24 12.50
C TYR A 34 6.31 15.52 13.11
N ASP A 35 5.05 15.48 13.51
CA ASP A 35 4.35 16.59 14.14
C ASP A 35 3.21 16.06 15.01
N PRO A 36 3.47 15.77 16.30
CA PRO A 36 2.45 15.26 17.21
C PRO A 36 1.29 16.26 17.40
N GLY A 37 1.51 17.56 17.18
CA GLY A 37 0.46 18.58 17.26
C GLY A 37 -0.67 18.30 16.27
N ILE A 38 -0.36 17.83 15.06
CA ILE A 38 -1.37 17.45 14.06
C ILE A 38 -2.27 16.32 14.58
N VAL A 39 -1.75 15.37 15.35
CA VAL A 39 -2.55 14.23 15.84
C VAL A 39 -3.53 14.68 16.92
N PHE A 40 -3.16 15.63 17.77
CA PHE A 40 -3.96 16.05 18.92
C PHE A 40 -4.88 17.26 18.64
N GLU A 41 -4.48 18.14 17.72
CA GLU A 41 -5.21 19.40 17.46
C GLU A 41 -6.18 19.28 16.26
N LEU A 42 -5.92 18.35 15.34
CA LEU A 42 -6.73 18.20 14.14
C LEU A 42 -8.02 17.43 14.44
N GLU A 43 -9.14 17.89 13.88
CA GLU A 43 -10.43 17.18 14.00
C GLU A 43 -10.32 15.74 13.47
N THR A 44 -10.98 14.80 14.14
CA THR A 44 -10.88 13.36 13.85
C THR A 44 -11.11 13.01 12.38
N ILE A 45 -12.10 13.62 11.72
CA ILE A 45 -12.40 13.35 10.31
C ILE A 45 -11.23 13.80 9.42
N LYS A 46 -10.66 14.98 9.69
CA LYS A 46 -9.51 15.51 8.94
C LYS A 46 -8.27 14.64 9.16
N LEU A 47 -8.06 14.16 10.38
CA LEU A 47 -6.97 13.26 10.72
C LEU A 47 -7.09 11.93 9.97
N LEU A 48 -8.30 11.34 9.94
CA LEU A 48 -8.55 10.13 9.18
C LEU A 48 -8.27 10.32 7.69
N VAL A 49 -8.79 11.40 7.09
CA VAL A 49 -8.55 11.72 5.68
C VAL A 49 -7.06 11.89 5.40
N LEU A 50 -6.32 12.55 6.29
CA LEU A 50 -4.88 12.72 6.15
C LEU A 50 -4.12 11.40 6.27
N CYS A 51 -4.49 10.53 7.21
CA CYS A 51 -3.90 9.20 7.34
C CYS A 51 -4.15 8.35 6.08
N PHE A 52 -5.36 8.40 5.52
CA PHE A 52 -5.66 7.76 4.25
C PHE A 52 -4.87 8.38 3.10
N ALA A 53 -4.72 9.70 3.02
CA ALA A 53 -3.96 10.35 1.96
C ALA A 53 -2.48 9.93 1.96
N ILE A 54 -1.90 9.71 3.14
CA ILE A 54 -0.52 9.26 3.34
C ILE A 54 -0.35 7.78 2.97
N THR A 55 -1.32 6.93 3.29
CA THR A 55 -1.16 5.46 3.22
C THR A 55 -1.85 4.80 2.02
N ALA A 56 -2.90 5.41 1.47
CA ALA A 56 -3.64 4.88 0.33
C ALA A 56 -2.80 4.73 -0.95
N PRO A 57 -1.86 5.64 -1.28
CA PRO A 57 -1.02 5.47 -2.46
C PRO A 57 -0.20 4.16 -2.43
N PHE A 58 0.42 3.81 -1.30
CA PHE A 58 1.08 2.50 -1.12
C PHE A 58 0.14 1.31 -1.35
N TRP A 59 -1.10 1.41 -0.84
CA TRP A 59 -2.12 0.37 -1.02
C TRP A 59 -2.54 0.20 -2.48
N LEU A 60 -2.67 1.32 -3.21
CA LEU A 60 -2.98 1.32 -4.64
C LEU A 60 -1.85 0.68 -5.45
N VAL A 61 -0.60 1.02 -5.13
CA VAL A 61 0.58 0.41 -5.78
C VAL A 61 0.59 -1.10 -5.54
N ASN A 62 0.45 -1.54 -4.28
CA ASN A 62 0.44 -2.95 -3.93
C ASN A 62 -0.69 -3.73 -4.64
N SER A 63 -1.90 -3.15 -4.65
CA SER A 63 -3.06 -3.75 -5.30
C SER A 63 -2.91 -3.82 -6.83
N THR A 64 -2.32 -2.79 -7.44
CA THR A 64 -2.04 -2.75 -8.88
C THR A 64 -1.02 -3.81 -9.27
N VAL A 65 0.04 -3.98 -8.47
CA VAL A 65 1.04 -5.05 -8.66
C VAL A 65 0.38 -6.41 -8.61
N TYR A 66 -0.42 -6.67 -7.57
CA TYR A 66 -1.14 -7.92 -7.41
C TYR A 66 -2.02 -8.22 -8.63
N LEU A 67 -2.81 -7.25 -9.09
CA LEU A 67 -3.72 -7.42 -10.23
C LEU A 67 -2.97 -7.67 -11.55
N ILE A 68 -1.86 -6.96 -11.79
CA ILE A 68 -1.02 -7.19 -12.98
C ILE A 68 -0.44 -8.60 -12.96
N LEU A 69 0.04 -9.07 -11.81
CA LEU A 69 0.59 -10.42 -11.67
C LEU A 69 -0.51 -11.47 -11.84
N GLU A 70 -1.63 -11.35 -11.13
CA GLU A 70 -2.78 -12.26 -11.20
C GLU A 70 -3.30 -12.40 -12.64
N THR A 71 -3.49 -11.28 -13.35
CA THR A 71 -3.99 -11.29 -14.73
C THR A 71 -3.00 -11.90 -15.72
N LYS A 72 -1.69 -11.82 -15.46
CA LYS A 72 -0.67 -12.47 -16.28
C LYS A 72 -0.57 -13.96 -16.01
N PHE A 73 -0.52 -14.37 -14.75
CA PHE A 73 -0.55 -15.79 -14.38
C PHE A 73 -1.82 -16.48 -14.86
N SER A 74 -2.97 -15.78 -14.84
CA SER A 74 -4.23 -16.33 -15.34
C SER A 74 -4.31 -16.43 -16.87
N LYS A 75 -3.51 -15.66 -17.63
CA LYS A 75 -3.55 -15.63 -19.10
C LYS A 75 -2.42 -16.40 -19.78
N GLY A 76 -1.34 -16.72 -19.07
CA GLY A 76 -0.20 -17.49 -19.57
C GLY A 76 -0.29 -18.96 -19.19
N GLU A 77 -0.85 -19.78 -20.08
CA GLU A 77 -0.64 -21.23 -20.22
C GLU A 77 -1.11 -22.20 -19.11
N GLU A 78 -1.58 -23.36 -19.57
CA GLU A 78 -2.04 -24.56 -18.87
C GLU A 78 -1.01 -25.26 -17.97
N THR A 79 0.03 -24.58 -17.49
CA THR A 79 1.05 -25.18 -16.63
C THR A 79 0.94 -24.67 -15.21
N GLY A 80 0.10 -25.35 -14.42
CA GLY A 80 0.24 -25.47 -12.97
C GLY A 80 0.83 -24.25 -12.25
N SER A 81 0.23 -23.07 -12.46
CA SER A 81 0.60 -21.86 -11.71
C SER A 81 0.30 -22.14 -10.25
N ASP A 82 1.34 -22.57 -9.53
CA ASP A 82 1.28 -23.03 -8.16
C ASP A 82 0.56 -21.94 -7.35
N PRO A 83 -0.61 -22.22 -6.73
CA PRO A 83 -1.33 -21.22 -5.92
C PRO A 83 -0.41 -20.55 -4.90
N ASN A 84 0.63 -21.25 -4.46
CA ASN A 84 1.68 -20.72 -3.61
C ASN A 84 2.40 -19.51 -4.21
N LEU A 85 2.58 -19.43 -5.53
CA LEU A 85 3.29 -18.33 -6.18
C LEU A 85 2.50 -17.02 -6.12
N LEU A 86 1.18 -17.06 -6.31
CA LEU A 86 0.30 -15.90 -6.15
C LEU A 86 0.29 -15.41 -4.69
N HIS A 87 0.23 -16.34 -3.74
CA HIS A 87 0.37 -16.04 -2.32
C HIS A 87 1.73 -15.40 -1.99
N ILE A 88 2.83 -15.94 -2.52
CA ILE A 88 4.17 -15.39 -2.35
C ILE A 88 4.27 -13.97 -2.94
N CYS A 89 3.67 -13.70 -4.10
CA CYS A 89 3.62 -12.37 -4.70
C CYS A 89 2.83 -11.37 -3.84
N SER A 90 1.68 -11.77 -3.29
CA SER A 90 0.89 -10.93 -2.37
C SER A 90 1.65 -10.63 -1.07
N MET A 91 2.36 -11.63 -0.53
CA MET A 91 3.22 -11.46 0.64
C MET A 91 4.41 -10.54 0.33
N ALA A 92 5.05 -10.68 -0.84
CA ALA A 92 6.17 -9.85 -1.25
C ALA A 92 5.77 -8.39 -1.47
N GLY A 93 4.60 -8.13 -2.06
CA GLY A 93 4.06 -6.78 -2.21
C GLY A 93 3.79 -6.11 -0.87
N SER A 94 3.18 -6.85 0.06
CA SER A 94 2.94 -6.39 1.44
C SER A 94 4.22 -6.20 2.25
N PHE A 95 5.25 -7.01 1.99
CA PHE A 95 6.57 -6.84 2.59
C PHE A 95 7.28 -5.60 2.04
N TRP A 96 7.09 -5.25 0.76
CA TRP A 96 7.71 -4.08 0.15
C TRP A 96 7.09 -2.75 0.60
N THR A 97 5.78 -2.73 0.90
CA THR A 97 5.12 -1.52 1.42
C THR A 97 5.57 -1.17 2.84
N MET A 98 6.01 -2.15 3.63
CA MET A 98 6.53 -1.92 4.98
C MET A 98 7.74 -0.95 4.99
N PRO A 99 8.88 -1.23 4.32
CA PRO A 99 9.98 -0.28 4.22
C PRO A 99 9.55 1.08 3.66
N ALA A 100 8.64 1.10 2.68
CA ALA A 100 8.25 2.34 2.03
C ALA A 100 7.53 3.31 2.99
N VAL A 101 6.73 2.79 3.92
CA VAL A 101 6.02 3.57 4.96
C VAL A 101 6.88 3.79 6.21
N TYR A 102 7.57 2.74 6.68
CA TYR A 102 8.26 2.78 7.97
C TYR A 102 9.70 3.28 7.88
N LEU A 103 10.40 3.15 6.76
CA LEU A 103 11.78 3.63 6.64
C LEU A 103 11.88 5.17 6.76
N PRO A 104 11.02 5.98 6.10
CA PRO A 104 11.00 7.43 6.34
C PRO A 104 10.72 7.77 7.80
N SER A 105 9.81 7.04 8.44
CA SER A 105 9.50 7.21 9.86
C SER A 105 10.70 6.88 10.76
N LEU A 106 11.42 5.79 10.47
CA LEU A 106 12.63 5.39 11.18
C LEU A 106 13.76 6.41 10.99
N ILE A 107 13.96 6.91 9.77
CA ILE A 107 14.97 7.95 9.49
C ILE A 107 14.67 9.21 10.31
N ALA A 108 13.41 9.63 10.40
CA ALA A 108 13.05 10.79 11.22
C ALA A 108 13.28 10.63 12.72
N LEU A 109 13.39 9.42 13.24
CA LEU A 109 13.80 9.22 14.63
C LEU A 109 15.28 9.57 14.88
N PHE A 110 16.11 9.55 13.83
CA PHE A 110 17.54 9.85 13.92
C PHE A 110 17.93 11.20 13.32
N PHE A 111 17.08 11.77 12.46
CA PHE A 111 17.31 13.02 11.75
C PHE A 111 16.10 13.94 11.90
N GLU A 112 16.34 15.22 12.21
CA GLU A 112 15.31 16.26 12.22
C GLU A 112 14.87 16.57 10.77
N LEU A 113 13.96 15.75 10.24
CA LEU A 113 13.37 15.92 8.92
C LEU A 113 12.01 16.59 9.06
N ASP A 114 11.77 17.66 8.30
CA ASP A 114 10.43 18.23 8.22
C ASP A 114 9.46 17.23 7.57
N LEU A 115 8.22 17.22 8.06
CA LEU A 115 7.10 16.45 7.51
C LEU A 115 6.99 16.57 5.97
N LYS A 116 7.24 17.77 5.44
CA LYS A 116 7.19 18.05 4.00
C LYS A 116 8.20 17.20 3.22
N PHE A 117 9.44 17.10 3.71
CA PHE A 117 10.49 16.31 3.06
C PHE A 117 10.22 14.82 3.18
N ALA A 118 9.64 14.39 4.31
CA ALA A 118 9.25 13.00 4.51
C ALA A 118 8.17 12.54 3.52
N VAL A 119 7.11 13.34 3.36
CA VAL A 119 6.04 13.07 2.40
C VAL A 119 6.59 13.06 0.97
N LEU A 120 7.46 14.00 0.61
CA LEU A 120 8.11 14.00 -0.70
C LEU A 120 8.99 12.76 -0.92
N GLY A 121 9.74 12.34 0.11
CA GLY A 121 10.55 11.12 0.07
C GLY A 121 9.72 9.87 -0.12
N MET A 122 8.59 9.76 0.58
CA MET A 122 7.63 8.67 0.38
C MET A 122 7.11 8.62 -1.06
N ILE A 123 6.63 9.75 -1.59
CA ILE A 123 6.13 9.83 -2.96
C ILE A 123 7.22 9.42 -3.96
N LEU A 124 8.47 9.85 -3.74
CA LEU A 124 9.60 9.46 -4.59
C LEU A 124 9.85 7.94 -4.54
N ILE A 125 9.82 7.34 -3.35
CA ILE A 125 9.97 5.88 -3.17
C ILE A 125 8.85 5.13 -3.90
N GLU A 126 7.62 5.63 -3.86
CA GLU A 126 6.49 5.06 -4.61
C GLU A 126 6.70 5.13 -6.12
N PHE A 127 7.12 6.29 -6.64
CA PHE A 127 7.42 6.44 -8.07
C PHE A 127 8.55 5.50 -8.51
N VAL A 128 9.62 5.39 -7.72
CA VAL A 128 10.71 4.45 -7.99
C VAL A 128 10.20 3.01 -7.98
N THR A 129 9.35 2.66 -7.02
CA THR A 129 8.73 1.33 -6.92
C THR A 129 7.92 1.01 -8.18
N LEU A 130 7.00 1.90 -8.58
CA LEU A 130 6.19 1.76 -9.79
C LEU A 130 7.07 1.63 -11.04
N PHE A 131 8.13 2.42 -11.13
CA PHE A 131 9.08 2.34 -12.24
C PHE A 131 9.80 0.99 -12.28
N LEU A 132 10.25 0.47 -11.13
CA LEU A 132 10.90 -0.85 -11.05
C LEU A 132 9.94 -1.99 -11.44
N ILE A 133 8.69 -1.93 -10.98
CA ILE A 133 7.64 -2.88 -11.36
C ILE A 133 7.42 -2.84 -12.87
N TRP A 134 7.30 -1.65 -13.45
CA TRP A 134 7.13 -1.46 -14.90
C TRP A 134 8.32 -2.03 -15.70
N GLN A 135 9.55 -1.79 -15.22
CA GLN A 135 10.77 -2.36 -15.82
C GLN A 135 10.79 -3.90 -15.75
N LEU A 136 10.46 -4.47 -14.60
CA LEU A 136 10.33 -5.91 -14.42
C LEU A 136 9.27 -6.46 -15.38
N GLU A 137 8.13 -5.78 -15.49
CA GLU A 137 7.05 -6.15 -16.38
C GLU A 137 7.51 -6.20 -17.85
N HIS A 138 8.27 -5.20 -18.30
CA HIS A 138 8.80 -5.14 -19.66
C HIS A 138 9.83 -6.23 -19.94
N ARG A 139 10.69 -6.56 -18.97
CA ARG A 139 11.70 -7.63 -19.11
C ARG A 139 11.08 -9.03 -19.13
N LEU A 140 9.98 -9.23 -18.42
CA LEU A 140 9.26 -10.51 -18.34
C LEU A 140 8.29 -10.74 -19.52
N ARG A 141 8.10 -9.78 -20.43
CA ARG A 141 7.33 -10.03 -21.66
C ARG A 141 8.11 -11.04 -22.53
N PRO A 142 7.56 -12.23 -22.81
CA PRO A 142 8.18 -13.13 -23.76
C PRO A 142 8.29 -12.42 -25.11
N LYS A 143 9.48 -12.46 -25.71
CA LYS A 143 9.64 -12.04 -27.11
C LYS A 143 8.71 -12.94 -27.92
N LYS A 144 7.67 -12.37 -28.50
CA LYS A 144 6.91 -13.05 -29.58
C LYS A 144 7.90 -13.31 -30.71
N THR A 145 8.43 -14.52 -30.77
CA THR A 145 9.05 -15.09 -31.98
C THR A 145 7.99 -15.40 -33.00
#